data_AF-A0A498HDA7-F1
#
_entry.id   AF-A0A498HDA7-F1
#
_cell.length_a   1.000
_cell.length_b   1.000
_cell.length_c   1.000
_cell.angle_alpha   90.00
_cell.angle_beta   90.00
_cell.angle_gamma   90.00
#
_symmetry.space_group_name_H-M   'P 1'
#
loop_
_entity.id
_entity.type
_entity.pdbx_description
1 polymer ?
#
loop_
_entity_poly.entity_id
_entity_poly.type
_entity_poly.pdbx_seq_one_letter_code
_entity_poly.pdbx_strand_id
1 'polypeptide(L)'
;RENKVKNVEAEGRAETVGGEGGGQRLKSVNSHLVRQVWEFHPETGTPGELQQIEDARKAFWNHRFERRHSSDLLMRIQFAKESPCATNLPQLKVKDQEEVTEEAVTTTLQRAVSFYSTIQAHDGHWAGDYGGSMFLLPGLIITLSSTGALNAVLLKEHQCEMCRYLYNHQNEDGGWGLHIEGPSTMFGTALNYVTLRLLGEGAVDGQGAIELARKWILDHGGVTAITSWGKMWLSVLGAYEWSGNNPLLPEVWLCPYSLPFHPELRKSSLKTVMQHIHYEDENTRYLCIGPVNKVLNMLCCWAEDPISEAFKLHLLRIPDCLWIAEDGMNAGLQWKSSVGYFFCHSSTDLVEEYGPILRKAHQYIKDFQVISTADHEWPISDCTAEGLKAALLLSKIPAETVGDSLDIKHFYDAVNVTLYLQVYTNLMDNRPHIVHNAWAMLALIGAGQVSSTRTVWSAIQPTETIFPFGPSENIVARDKRTL
;
A
#
# COMPACT_ATOMS: atom_id res chain seq x y z
N ARG A 1 -0.84 2.08 22.07
CA ARG A 1 0.43 2.10 21.32
C ARG A 1 0.48 0.86 20.44
N GLU A 2 -0.63 0.52 19.80
CA GLU A 2 -0.84 -0.80 19.22
C GLU A 2 -1.33 -0.62 17.80
N ASN A 3 -0.73 -1.35 16.88
CA ASN A 3 -1.36 -1.59 15.58
C ASN A 3 -2.45 -2.64 15.84
N LYS A 4 -3.71 -2.21 15.81
CA LYS A 4 -4.84 -3.13 15.90
C LYS A 4 -5.30 -3.47 14.49
N VAL A 5 -5.33 -4.76 14.21
CA VAL A 5 -6.10 -5.29 13.10
C VAL A 5 -7.54 -5.43 13.61
N LYS A 6 -8.45 -4.54 13.18
CA LYS A 6 -9.84 -4.58 13.63
C LYS A 6 -10.58 -5.69 12.89
N ASN A 7 -10.77 -6.84 13.53
CA ASN A 7 -11.91 -7.69 13.19
C ASN A 7 -13.16 -7.03 13.77
N VAL A 8 -14.06 -6.54 12.91
CA VAL A 8 -15.41 -6.23 13.35
C VAL A 8 -16.14 -7.56 13.45
N GLU A 9 -15.89 -8.29 14.54
CA GLU A 9 -16.82 -9.34 14.93
C GLU A 9 -18.13 -8.65 15.32
N ALA A 10 -19.21 -9.15 14.73
CA ALA A 10 -20.56 -8.65 14.88
C ALA A 10 -21.09 -8.94 16.29
N GLU A 11 -20.51 -8.36 17.34
CA GLU A 11 -21.13 -8.36 18.67
C GLU A 11 -20.75 -7.09 19.44
N GLY A 12 -21.80 -6.36 19.81
CA GLY A 12 -21.72 -5.00 20.31
C GLY A 12 -20.89 -4.87 21.58
N ARG A 13 -19.83 -4.07 21.50
CA ARG A 13 -19.43 -3.20 22.60
C ARG A 13 -18.95 -1.87 22.03
N ALA A 14 -19.82 -0.88 22.21
CA ALA A 14 -19.52 0.52 21.98
C ALA A 14 -18.46 0.97 22.99
N GLU A 15 -17.43 1.68 22.53
CA GLU A 15 -16.77 2.70 23.35
C GLU A 15 -16.12 3.77 22.46
N THR A 16 -16.82 4.91 22.45
CA THR A 16 -16.37 6.31 22.36
C THR A 16 -15.16 6.67 21.49
N VAL A 17 -15.46 7.09 20.26
CA VAL A 17 -15.01 8.38 19.74
C VAL A 17 -16.27 9.20 19.49
N GLY A 18 -16.32 10.43 20.00
CA GLY A 18 -17.54 11.23 20.15
C GLY A 18 -18.48 11.25 18.93
N GLY A 19 -19.76 11.04 19.20
CA GLY A 19 -20.85 11.11 18.22
C GLY A 19 -21.44 9.73 17.90
N GLU A 20 -22.70 9.53 18.32
CA GLU A 20 -23.51 8.34 18.10
C GLU A 20 -23.35 7.70 16.69
N GLY A 21 -23.06 6.39 16.65
CA GLY A 21 -23.34 5.55 15.48
C GLY A 21 -22.21 5.23 14.48
N GLY A 22 -20.92 5.36 14.85
CA GLY A 22 -19.81 5.16 13.89
C GLY A 22 -19.61 3.72 13.37
N GLY A 23 -19.86 2.69 14.20
CA GLY A 23 -19.64 1.29 13.81
C GLY A 23 -20.57 0.77 12.71
N GLN A 24 -21.68 1.47 12.43
CA GLN A 24 -22.68 1.08 11.44
C GLN A 24 -22.48 1.73 10.06
N ARG A 25 -21.53 2.65 9.89
CA ARG A 25 -21.44 3.48 8.66
C ARG A 25 -20.53 2.92 7.58
N LEU A 26 -19.40 2.30 7.94
CA LEU A 26 -18.52 1.69 6.95
C LEU A 26 -19.08 0.33 6.54
N LYS A 27 -19.35 0.16 5.25
CA LYS A 27 -19.72 -1.13 4.67
C LYS A 27 -18.46 -1.91 4.32
N SER A 28 -18.51 -3.22 4.50
CA SER A 28 -17.49 -4.16 4.05
C SER A 28 -18.13 -5.42 3.48
N VAL A 29 -17.43 -6.07 2.55
CA VAL A 29 -17.84 -7.37 1.99
C VAL A 29 -17.11 -8.54 2.64
N ASN A 30 -16.12 -8.24 3.48
CA ASN A 30 -15.29 -9.23 4.16
C ASN A 30 -15.09 -8.88 5.64
N SER A 31 -16.04 -8.16 6.26
CA SER A 31 -15.98 -7.77 7.68
C SER A 31 -14.73 -6.99 8.08
N HIS A 32 -14.19 -6.18 7.15
CA HIS A 32 -12.95 -5.41 7.31
C HIS A 32 -11.71 -6.27 7.60
N LEU A 33 -11.71 -7.54 7.17
CA LEU A 33 -10.51 -8.36 7.22
C LEU A 33 -9.32 -7.60 6.59
N VAL A 34 -8.14 -7.74 7.19
CA VAL A 34 -6.88 -7.14 6.74
C VAL A 34 -6.82 -5.62 6.98
N ARG A 35 -7.86 -5.00 7.54
CA ARG A 35 -7.81 -3.60 7.94
C ARG A 35 -6.96 -3.43 9.19
N GLN A 36 -5.86 -2.68 9.07
CA GLN A 36 -4.99 -2.34 10.19
C GLN A 36 -5.05 -0.85 10.47
N VAL A 37 -5.22 -0.50 11.75
CA VAL A 37 -5.23 0.88 12.23
C VAL A 37 -4.36 0.99 13.47
N TRP A 38 -3.70 2.12 13.64
CA TRP A 38 -2.96 2.40 14.87
C TRP A 38 -3.85 3.11 15.89
N GLU A 39 -3.76 2.69 17.16
CA GLU A 39 -4.44 3.35 18.27
C GLU A 39 -3.46 3.65 19.43
N PHE A 40 -3.54 4.88 19.93
CA PHE A 40 -2.85 5.27 21.15
C PHE A 40 -3.66 4.88 22.38
N HIS A 41 -3.01 4.25 23.34
CA HIS A 41 -3.59 3.87 24.63
C HIS A 41 -2.58 4.26 25.71
N PRO A 42 -2.93 5.17 26.63
CA PRO A 42 -1.99 5.69 27.63
C PRO A 42 -1.65 4.66 28.71
N GLU A 43 -2.53 3.70 28.96
CA GLU A 43 -2.41 2.71 30.04
C GLU A 43 -1.79 1.37 29.60
N THR A 44 -1.53 1.21 28.30
CA THR A 44 -0.96 -0.04 27.75
C THR A 44 0.57 0.02 27.68
N GLY A 45 1.20 -1.08 28.06
CA GLY A 45 2.62 -1.35 27.89
C GLY A 45 3.40 -1.29 29.21
N THR A 46 4.23 -2.29 29.46
CA THR A 46 5.08 -2.34 30.66
C THR A 46 6.24 -1.33 30.54
N PRO A 47 6.81 -0.82 31.64
CA PRO A 47 7.93 0.12 31.57
C PRO A 47 9.10 -0.36 30.70
N GLY A 48 9.39 -1.65 30.69
CA GLY A 48 10.42 -2.24 29.84
C GLY A 48 10.08 -2.18 28.35
N GLU A 49 8.82 -2.37 27.98
CA GLU A 49 8.36 -2.26 26.58
C GLU A 49 8.37 -0.80 26.11
N LEU A 50 7.95 0.13 26.97
CA LEU A 50 8.04 1.55 26.65
C LEU A 50 9.50 1.95 26.44
N GLN A 51 10.42 1.42 27.26
CA GLN A 51 11.85 1.65 27.08
C GLN A 51 12.37 1.07 25.76
N GLN A 52 11.96 -0.15 25.37
CA GLN A 52 12.34 -0.72 24.07
C GLN A 52 11.89 0.13 22.88
N ILE A 53 10.68 0.71 22.95
CA ILE A 53 10.15 1.62 21.93
C ILE A 53 11.02 2.90 21.85
N GLU A 54 11.35 3.50 22.99
CA GLU A 54 12.21 4.69 23.03
C GLU A 54 13.65 4.40 22.58
N ASP A 55 14.19 3.24 22.92
CA ASP A 55 15.50 2.79 22.47
C ASP A 55 15.52 2.62 20.94
N ALA A 56 14.47 2.04 20.35
CA ALA A 56 14.33 1.90 18.90
C ALA A 56 14.27 3.27 18.20
N ARG A 57 13.49 4.22 18.73
CA ARG A 57 13.40 5.60 18.22
C ARG A 57 14.74 6.33 18.29
N LYS A 58 15.43 6.20 19.43
CA LYS A 58 16.75 6.82 19.63
C LYS A 58 17.80 6.21 18.71
N ALA A 59 17.77 4.88 18.53
CA ALA A 59 18.65 4.19 17.60
C ALA A 59 18.42 4.68 16.17
N PHE A 60 17.17 4.81 15.73
CA PHE A 60 16.85 5.37 14.42
C PHE A 60 17.41 6.79 14.27
N TRP A 61 17.10 7.68 15.23
CA TRP A 61 17.56 9.08 15.19
C TRP A 61 19.09 9.20 15.05
N ASN A 62 19.84 8.40 15.79
CA ASN A 62 21.30 8.42 15.77
C ASN A 62 21.90 7.96 14.43
N HIS A 63 21.19 7.10 13.69
CA HIS A 63 21.64 6.51 12.43
C HIS A 63 20.83 6.99 11.22
N ARG A 64 19.98 8.01 11.37
CA ARG A 64 19.00 8.44 10.36
C ARG A 64 19.61 8.89 9.03
N PHE A 65 20.89 9.25 9.00
CA PHE A 65 21.62 9.59 7.77
C PHE A 65 22.31 8.39 7.12
N GLU A 66 22.57 7.33 7.87
CA GLU A 66 23.15 6.07 7.38
C GLU A 66 22.06 5.08 6.93
N ARG A 67 20.90 5.11 7.59
CA ARG A 67 19.76 4.24 7.34
C ARG A 67 18.50 5.08 7.26
N ARG A 68 17.97 5.19 6.03
CA ARG A 68 16.75 5.96 5.74
C ARG A 68 15.46 5.15 5.95
N HIS A 69 15.54 3.82 5.94
CA HIS A 69 14.36 2.97 6.02
C HIS A 69 14.08 2.52 7.44
N SER A 70 12.79 2.53 7.82
CA SER A 70 12.32 1.85 9.02
C SER A 70 12.48 0.33 8.87
N SER A 71 12.49 -0.36 10.00
CA SER A 71 12.54 -1.82 10.12
C SER A 71 11.29 -2.36 10.81
N ASP A 72 10.21 -1.59 10.86
CA ASP A 72 8.95 -1.93 11.53
C ASP A 72 9.13 -2.41 12.98
N LEU A 73 10.09 -1.84 13.72
CA LEU A 73 10.49 -2.39 15.01
C LEU A 73 9.34 -2.37 16.02
N LEU A 74 8.49 -1.34 15.98
CA LEU A 74 7.34 -1.22 16.87
C LEU A 74 6.32 -2.34 16.64
N MET A 75 5.97 -2.61 15.37
CA MET A 75 5.09 -3.72 14.99
C MET A 75 5.72 -5.06 15.36
N ARG A 76 7.02 -5.25 15.07
CA ARG A 76 7.73 -6.50 15.39
C ARG A 76 7.77 -6.79 16.89
N ILE A 77 8.00 -5.77 17.72
CA ILE A 77 7.95 -5.90 19.19
C ILE A 77 6.55 -6.34 19.64
N GLN A 78 5.50 -5.81 19.02
CA GLN A 78 4.12 -6.21 19.33
C GLN A 78 3.84 -7.66 18.90
N PHE A 79 4.10 -8.00 17.64
CA PHE A 79 3.77 -9.31 17.07
C PHE A 79 4.60 -10.44 17.70
N ALA A 80 5.86 -10.18 18.06
CA ALA A 80 6.71 -11.15 18.76
C ALA A 80 6.15 -11.60 20.13
N LYS A 81 5.29 -10.80 20.77
CA LYS A 81 4.59 -11.20 22.01
C LYS A 81 3.42 -12.12 21.73
N GLU A 82 2.69 -11.85 20.65
CA GLU A 82 1.50 -12.59 20.26
C GLU A 82 1.87 -13.96 19.65
N SER A 83 3.00 -14.00 18.93
CA SER A 83 3.52 -15.19 18.25
C SER A 83 5.03 -15.36 18.54
N PRO A 84 5.41 -15.90 19.71
CA PRO A 84 6.81 -16.06 20.07
C PRO A 84 7.53 -17.04 19.12
N CYS A 85 8.78 -16.72 18.76
CA CYS A 85 9.59 -17.57 17.90
C CYS A 85 9.92 -18.88 18.62
N ALA A 86 9.53 -20.01 18.03
CA ALA A 86 9.80 -21.33 18.60
C ALA A 86 11.28 -21.75 18.51
N THR A 87 12.06 -21.13 17.61
CA THR A 87 13.35 -21.69 17.15
C THR A 87 14.47 -20.66 17.24
N ASN A 88 15.46 -20.90 18.11
CA ASN A 88 16.65 -20.06 18.24
C ASN A 88 17.85 -20.73 17.54
N LEU A 89 17.80 -20.77 16.21
CA LEU A 89 18.83 -21.36 15.37
C LEU A 89 20.04 -20.40 15.23
N PRO A 90 21.28 -20.91 15.22
CA PRO A 90 22.48 -20.08 15.19
C PRO A 90 22.64 -19.32 13.87
N GLN A 91 23.17 -18.10 13.94
CA GLN A 91 23.54 -17.36 12.73
C GLN A 91 24.80 -17.92 12.09
N LEU A 92 24.64 -18.58 10.95
CA LEU A 92 25.75 -18.99 10.11
C LEU A 92 26.18 -17.81 9.24
N LYS A 93 27.46 -17.42 9.32
CA LYS A 93 28.06 -16.44 8.43
C LYS A 93 28.87 -17.19 7.38
N VAL A 94 28.41 -17.17 6.14
CA VAL A 94 29.19 -17.65 4.99
C VAL A 94 30.11 -16.52 4.55
N LYS A 95 31.42 -16.76 4.46
CA LYS A 95 32.36 -15.77 3.91
C LYS A 95 32.37 -15.84 2.37
N ASP A 96 32.74 -14.74 1.71
CA ASP A 96 32.70 -14.57 0.25
C ASP A 96 33.40 -15.67 -0.59
N GLN A 97 34.26 -16.51 0.02
CA GLN A 97 35.02 -17.58 -0.64
C GLN A 97 34.78 -18.98 -0.05
N GLU A 98 33.88 -19.13 0.93
CA GLU A 98 33.53 -20.42 1.52
C GLU A 98 32.48 -21.13 0.65
N GLU A 99 32.61 -22.44 0.48
CA GLU A 99 31.63 -23.25 -0.24
C GLU A 99 30.30 -23.26 0.53
N VAL A 100 29.21 -22.88 -0.15
CA VAL A 100 27.87 -22.84 0.45
C VAL A 100 27.39 -24.27 0.66
N THR A 101 27.29 -24.70 1.92
CA THR A 101 26.80 -26.05 2.25
C THR A 101 25.27 -26.10 2.29
N GLU A 102 24.70 -27.27 2.00
CA GLU A 102 23.25 -27.51 2.10
C GLU A 102 22.74 -27.23 3.53
N GLU A 103 23.49 -27.64 4.55
CA GLU A 103 23.18 -27.37 5.96
C GLU A 103 23.11 -25.86 6.26
N ALA A 104 24.03 -25.08 5.69
CA ALA A 104 24.03 -23.63 5.89
C ALA A 104 22.82 -22.96 5.23
N VAL A 105 22.42 -23.41 4.04
CA VAL A 105 21.22 -22.94 3.35
C VAL A 105 19.96 -23.31 4.14
N THR A 106 19.82 -24.58 4.53
CA THR A 106 18.65 -25.08 5.27
C THR A 106 18.49 -24.38 6.61
N THR A 107 19.58 -24.23 7.39
CA THR A 107 19.54 -23.52 8.67
C THR A 107 19.18 -22.05 8.50
N THR A 108 19.72 -21.39 7.47
CA THR A 108 19.42 -19.98 7.18
C THR A 108 17.97 -19.80 6.75
N LEU A 109 17.45 -20.72 5.94
CA LEU A 109 16.06 -20.71 5.49
C LEU A 109 15.08 -20.99 6.63
N GLN A 110 15.37 -21.97 7.48
CA GLN A 110 14.59 -22.22 8.70
C GLN A 110 14.56 -20.98 9.60
N ARG A 111 15.69 -20.30 9.80
CA ARG A 111 15.74 -19.03 10.55
C ARG A 111 14.86 -17.95 9.95
N ALA A 112 14.90 -17.80 8.64
CA ALA A 112 14.06 -16.83 7.94
C ALA A 112 12.57 -17.17 8.12
N VAL A 113 12.18 -18.42 7.90
CA VAL A 113 10.79 -18.87 8.05
C VAL A 113 10.30 -18.75 9.49
N SER A 114 11.12 -19.16 10.46
CA SER A 114 10.82 -19.02 11.89
C SER A 114 10.68 -17.55 12.33
N PHE A 115 11.38 -16.61 11.70
CA PHE A 115 11.22 -15.19 11.96
C PHE A 115 9.96 -14.63 11.28
N TYR A 116 9.74 -14.94 10.00
CA TYR A 116 8.58 -14.43 9.27
C TYR A 116 7.26 -14.99 9.81
N SER A 117 7.26 -16.19 10.40
CA SER A 117 6.08 -16.73 11.07
C SER A 117 5.67 -15.91 12.30
N THR A 118 6.61 -15.27 13.00
CA THR A 118 6.28 -14.47 14.18
C THR A 118 5.66 -13.12 13.85
N ILE A 119 5.76 -12.69 12.59
CA ILE A 119 5.23 -11.40 12.12
C ILE A 119 4.03 -11.55 11.18
N GLN A 120 3.43 -12.74 11.11
CA GLN A 120 2.16 -12.96 10.42
C GLN A 120 1.01 -12.37 11.25
N ALA A 121 0.14 -11.57 10.62
CA ALA A 121 -1.06 -11.06 11.25
C ALA A 121 -2.09 -12.19 11.49
N HIS A 122 -3.07 -11.95 12.36
CA HIS A 122 -4.01 -12.99 12.79
C HIS A 122 -4.87 -13.56 11.65
N ASP A 123 -5.13 -12.76 10.63
CA ASP A 123 -5.90 -13.06 9.41
C ASP A 123 -5.02 -13.53 8.24
N GLY A 124 -3.72 -13.75 8.48
CA GLY A 124 -2.84 -14.48 7.58
C GLY A 124 -1.98 -13.64 6.63
N HIS A 125 -2.15 -12.32 6.61
CA HIS A 125 -1.28 -11.44 5.82
C HIS A 125 -0.03 -11.01 6.58
N TRP A 126 0.92 -10.40 5.87
CA TRP A 126 2.08 -9.73 6.45
C TRP A 126 1.96 -8.24 6.25
N ALA A 127 1.99 -7.52 7.36
CA ALA A 127 2.01 -6.07 7.36
C ALA A 127 3.45 -5.55 7.39
N GLY A 128 3.61 -4.33 6.89
CA GLY A 128 4.89 -3.65 6.88
C GLY A 128 4.76 -2.23 6.37
N ASP A 129 5.80 -1.45 6.65
CA ASP A 129 5.91 -0.08 6.18
C ASP A 129 5.91 -0.04 4.65
N TYR A 130 5.00 0.76 4.09
CA TYR A 130 4.93 1.06 2.66
C TYR A 130 5.07 2.58 2.41
N GLY A 131 5.78 3.25 3.31
CA GLY A 131 6.13 4.65 3.22
C GLY A 131 7.26 4.90 2.20
N GLY A 132 7.87 6.08 2.35
CA GLY A 132 9.04 6.49 1.58
C GLY A 132 8.79 7.71 0.71
N SER A 133 7.58 7.90 0.19
CA SER A 133 7.22 9.12 -0.57
C SER A 133 7.00 10.31 0.37
N MET A 134 7.74 11.40 0.15
CA MET A 134 7.74 12.58 1.04
C MET A 134 6.69 13.64 0.65
N PHE A 135 5.69 13.27 -0.16
CA PHE A 135 4.64 14.18 -0.63
C PHE A 135 3.21 13.68 -0.33
N LEU A 136 3.06 12.48 0.26
CA LEU A 136 1.77 11.92 0.63
C LEU A 136 1.20 12.57 1.89
N LEU A 137 2.01 12.62 2.95
CA LEU A 137 1.63 13.24 4.21
C LEU A 137 1.27 14.73 4.06
N PRO A 138 2.03 15.55 3.29
CA PRO A 138 1.63 16.93 3.04
C PRO A 138 0.25 17.10 2.41
N GLY A 139 -0.11 16.30 1.41
CA GLY A 139 -1.44 16.37 0.78
C GLY A 139 -2.55 16.07 1.80
N LEU A 140 -2.36 15.04 2.64
CA LEU A 140 -3.30 14.70 3.70
C LEU A 140 -3.46 15.83 4.71
N ILE A 141 -2.37 16.37 5.24
CA ILE A 141 -2.40 17.41 6.27
C ILE A 141 -2.97 18.72 5.73
N ILE A 142 -2.63 19.11 4.50
CA ILE A 142 -3.21 20.29 3.85
C ILE A 142 -4.73 20.11 3.72
N THR A 143 -5.20 18.97 3.20
CA THR A 143 -6.64 18.72 3.07
C THR A 143 -7.36 18.73 4.41
N LEU A 144 -6.84 18.03 5.42
CA LEU A 144 -7.47 18.00 6.75
C LEU A 144 -7.48 19.37 7.41
N SER A 145 -6.46 20.19 7.16
CA SER A 145 -6.41 21.57 7.65
C SER A 145 -7.43 22.46 6.93
N SER A 146 -7.49 22.40 5.60
CA SER A 146 -8.42 23.19 4.78
C SER A 146 -9.89 22.82 5.04
N THR A 147 -10.18 21.56 5.32
CA THR A 147 -11.54 21.07 5.64
C THR A 147 -11.93 21.25 7.10
N GLY A 148 -11.00 21.66 7.97
CA GLY A 148 -11.23 21.78 9.42
C GLY A 148 -11.31 20.44 10.17
N ALA A 149 -11.00 19.32 9.50
CA ALA A 149 -11.11 17.97 10.06
C ALA A 149 -9.83 17.48 10.78
N LEU A 150 -8.73 18.24 10.75
CA LEU A 150 -7.42 17.84 11.29
C LEU A 150 -7.49 17.27 12.71
N ASN A 151 -8.03 18.03 13.66
CA ASN A 151 -8.11 17.60 15.07
C ASN A 151 -9.28 16.63 15.34
N ALA A 152 -10.21 16.49 14.39
CA ALA A 152 -11.30 15.52 14.49
C ALA A 152 -10.82 14.10 14.11
N VAL A 153 -9.87 14.01 13.18
CA VAL A 153 -9.33 12.73 12.68
C VAL A 153 -8.01 12.36 13.37
N LEU A 154 -7.11 13.33 13.55
CA LEU A 154 -5.75 13.09 14.06
C LEU A 154 -5.62 13.55 15.51
N LEU A 155 -5.54 12.60 16.42
CA LEU A 155 -5.17 12.85 17.82
C LEU A 155 -3.80 13.52 17.92
N LYS A 156 -3.52 14.14 19.07
CA LYS A 156 -2.25 14.84 19.30
C LYS A 156 -1.04 13.90 19.10
N GLU A 157 -1.20 12.64 19.48
CA GLU A 157 -0.17 11.62 19.36
C GLU A 157 0.12 11.29 17.88
N HIS A 158 -0.89 11.19 17.01
CA HIS A 158 -0.67 11.05 15.56
C HIS A 158 0.17 12.22 15.04
N GLN A 159 -0.20 13.45 15.40
CA GLN A 159 0.50 14.65 14.95
C GLN A 159 1.96 14.68 15.45
N CYS A 160 2.21 14.27 16.70
CA CYS A 160 3.57 14.17 17.23
C CYS A 160 4.42 13.12 16.49
N GLU A 161 3.85 11.95 16.17
CA GLU A 161 4.54 10.91 15.41
C GLU A 161 4.79 11.33 13.96
N MET A 162 3.87 12.10 13.35
CA MET A 162 4.05 12.70 12.04
C MET A 162 5.18 13.74 12.04
N CYS A 163 5.25 14.62 13.04
CA CYS A 163 6.39 15.53 13.20
C CYS A 163 7.70 14.76 13.33
N ARG A 164 7.72 13.68 14.14
CA ARG A 164 8.91 12.82 14.30
C ARG A 164 9.37 12.24 12.97
N TYR A 165 8.45 11.74 12.14
CA TYR A 165 8.75 11.24 10.80
C TYR A 165 9.44 12.30 9.94
N LEU A 166 8.86 13.50 9.89
CA LEU A 166 9.43 14.59 9.10
C LEU A 166 10.81 15.02 9.59
N TYR A 167 11.02 15.14 10.91
CA TYR A 167 12.33 15.47 11.47
C TYR A 167 13.39 14.39 11.20
N ASN A 168 13.00 13.12 11.28
CA ASN A 168 13.88 11.99 10.99
C ASN A 168 14.37 11.97 9.54
N HIS A 169 13.51 12.39 8.61
CA HIS A 169 13.79 12.35 7.17
C HIS A 169 14.29 13.67 6.57
N GLN A 170 14.57 14.68 7.40
CA GLN A 170 15.22 15.89 6.94
C GLN A 170 16.66 15.57 6.51
N ASN A 171 17.09 16.10 5.37
CA ASN A 171 18.47 16.00 4.91
C ASN A 171 19.39 16.94 5.69
N GLU A 172 20.70 16.67 5.65
CA GLU A 172 21.70 17.49 6.34
C GLU A 172 21.72 18.95 5.88
N ASP A 173 21.28 19.21 4.64
CA ASP A 173 21.14 20.56 4.08
C ASP A 173 19.88 21.30 4.57
N GLY A 174 19.03 20.66 5.36
CA GLY A 174 17.78 21.21 5.89
C GLY A 174 16.56 20.99 5.01
N GLY A 175 16.71 20.37 3.84
CA GLY A 175 15.60 20.11 2.93
C GLY A 175 14.99 18.70 3.03
N TRP A 176 14.01 18.43 2.17
CA TRP A 176 13.43 17.10 1.95
C TRP A 176 13.34 16.79 0.46
N GLY A 177 13.59 15.52 0.12
CA GLY A 177 13.50 15.02 -1.24
C GLY A 177 12.09 14.65 -1.68
N LEU A 178 12.00 14.04 -2.86
CA LEU A 178 10.75 13.44 -3.35
C LEU A 178 10.40 12.15 -2.58
N HIS A 179 11.42 11.45 -2.10
CA HIS A 179 11.35 10.28 -1.24
C HIS A 179 12.46 10.34 -0.18
N ILE A 180 12.40 9.46 0.83
CA ILE A 180 13.30 9.43 2.01
C ILE A 180 14.80 9.28 1.68
N GLU A 181 15.14 8.70 0.53
CA GLU A 181 16.54 8.60 0.04
C GLU A 181 16.93 9.70 -0.96
N GLY A 182 15.97 10.55 -1.33
CA GLY A 182 16.16 11.54 -2.37
C GLY A 182 16.88 12.79 -1.87
N PRO A 183 17.65 13.47 -2.74
CA PRO A 183 18.22 14.77 -2.41
C PRO A 183 17.09 15.80 -2.24
N SER A 184 17.37 16.87 -1.49
CA SER A 184 16.42 17.93 -1.23
C SER A 184 15.91 18.58 -2.51
N THR A 185 14.59 18.80 -2.57
CA THR A 185 13.92 19.45 -3.71
C THR A 185 13.01 20.56 -3.23
N MET A 186 12.69 21.53 -4.10
CA MET A 186 11.72 22.57 -3.77
C MET A 186 10.33 21.97 -3.44
N PHE A 187 9.95 20.92 -4.16
CA PHE A 187 8.68 20.22 -3.94
C PHE A 187 8.62 19.54 -2.56
N GLY A 188 9.59 18.68 -2.25
CA GLY A 188 9.67 18.01 -0.95
C GLY A 188 9.85 19.00 0.20
N THR A 189 10.79 19.93 0.07
CA THR A 189 11.12 20.85 1.17
C THR A 189 9.97 21.80 1.50
N ALA A 190 9.36 22.44 0.50
CA ALA A 190 8.28 23.39 0.75
C ALA A 190 7.03 22.71 1.33
N LEU A 191 6.64 21.55 0.81
CA LEU A 191 5.47 20.83 1.31
C LEU A 191 5.67 20.28 2.72
N ASN A 192 6.84 19.70 3.04
CA ASN A 192 7.11 19.20 4.38
C ASN A 192 7.30 20.34 5.40
N TYR A 193 7.90 21.47 5.00
CA TYR A 193 7.90 22.69 5.81
C TYR A 193 6.47 23.15 6.14
N VAL A 194 5.60 23.29 5.14
CA VAL A 194 4.20 23.67 5.35
C VAL A 194 3.47 22.66 6.25
N THR A 195 3.74 21.37 6.07
CA THR A 195 3.16 20.30 6.89
C THR A 195 3.51 20.46 8.36
N LEU A 196 4.78 20.65 8.70
CA LEU A 196 5.20 20.89 10.09
C LEU A 196 4.52 22.14 10.68
N ARG A 197 4.42 23.22 9.88
CA ARG A 197 3.73 24.45 10.30
C ARG A 197 2.23 24.23 10.59
N LEU A 198 1.56 23.38 9.81
CA LEU A 198 0.15 23.01 10.02
C LEU A 198 -0.04 22.07 11.22
N LEU A 199 0.94 21.23 11.53
CA LEU A 199 0.97 20.37 12.73
C LEU A 199 1.30 21.15 14.03
N GLY A 200 1.55 22.46 13.91
CA GLY A 200 1.72 23.38 15.04
C GLY A 200 3.16 23.69 15.41
N GLU A 201 4.15 23.22 14.65
CA GLU A 201 5.56 23.57 14.85
C GLU A 201 5.78 25.05 14.60
N GLY A 202 6.45 25.74 15.52
CA GLY A 202 6.75 27.17 15.48
C GLY A 202 7.66 27.57 14.32
N ALA A 203 7.79 28.88 14.04
CA ALA A 203 8.80 29.37 13.10
C ALA A 203 10.22 29.26 13.69
N VAL A 204 10.26 29.03 15.00
CA VAL A 204 11.40 28.59 15.80
C VAL A 204 10.92 27.33 16.51
N ASP A 205 11.41 26.18 16.11
CA ASP A 205 11.02 24.86 16.65
C ASP A 205 11.93 24.40 17.80
N GLY A 206 13.01 25.14 18.07
CA GLY A 206 14.04 24.82 19.06
C GLY A 206 15.05 23.75 18.61
N GLN A 207 14.80 23.06 17.50
CA GLN A 207 15.70 22.07 16.88
C GLN A 207 16.47 22.65 15.68
N GLY A 208 16.03 23.79 15.13
CA GLY A 208 16.60 24.47 13.97
C GLY A 208 16.14 23.90 12.63
N ALA A 209 15.31 22.86 12.62
CA ALA A 209 14.91 22.16 11.40
C ALA A 209 14.02 23.03 10.52
N ILE A 210 13.05 23.73 11.10
CA ILE A 210 12.17 24.68 10.39
C ILE A 210 12.97 25.85 9.82
N GLU A 211 13.93 26.39 10.56
CA GLU A 211 14.78 27.50 10.14
C GLU A 211 15.68 27.10 8.97
N LEU A 212 16.30 25.93 9.06
CA LEU A 212 17.13 25.38 7.98
C LEU A 212 16.31 25.13 6.72
N ALA A 213 15.12 24.55 6.85
CA ALA A 213 14.20 24.33 5.73
C ALA A 213 13.78 25.64 5.06
N ARG A 214 13.42 26.65 5.87
CA ARG A 214 13.07 27.97 5.35
C ARG A 214 14.25 28.62 4.64
N LYS A 215 15.45 28.54 5.22
CA LYS A 215 16.68 29.03 4.60
C LYS A 215 16.93 28.32 3.27
N TRP A 216 16.83 26.99 3.25
CA TRP A 216 16.99 26.19 2.05
C TRP A 216 16.02 26.64 0.94
N ILE A 217 14.73 26.83 1.25
CA ILE A 217 13.73 27.31 0.29
C ILE A 217 14.12 28.68 -0.28
N LEU A 218 14.54 29.62 0.57
CA LEU A 218 14.89 30.98 0.15
C LEU A 218 16.16 31.00 -0.70
N ASP A 219 17.18 30.22 -0.33
CA ASP A 219 18.45 30.13 -1.04
C ASP A 219 18.30 29.47 -2.44
N HIS A 220 17.26 28.66 -2.65
CA HIS A 220 16.99 27.95 -3.91
C HIS A 220 15.90 28.61 -4.79
N GLY A 221 15.71 29.93 -4.65
CA GLY A 221 14.82 30.72 -5.52
C GLY A 221 13.38 30.85 -5.03
N GLY A 222 13.07 30.34 -3.83
CA GLY A 222 11.77 30.46 -3.20
C GLY A 222 10.71 29.51 -3.76
N VAL A 223 9.55 29.50 -3.11
CA VAL A 223 8.47 28.54 -3.38
C VAL A 223 7.84 28.68 -4.77
N THR A 224 8.06 29.78 -5.49
CA THR A 224 7.56 29.98 -6.86
C THR A 224 8.16 29.01 -7.87
N ALA A 225 9.34 28.44 -7.56
CA ALA A 225 10.01 27.41 -8.35
C ALA A 225 9.46 25.99 -8.12
N ILE A 226 8.45 25.82 -7.26
CA ILE A 226 7.86 24.51 -6.97
C ILE A 226 7.18 23.89 -8.20
N THR A 227 7.12 22.56 -8.27
CA THR A 227 6.46 21.80 -9.34
C THR A 227 4.94 22.03 -9.35
N SER A 228 4.27 21.68 -10.44
CA SER A 228 2.81 21.89 -10.62
C SER A 228 1.96 21.31 -9.50
N TRP A 229 2.29 20.11 -9.01
CA TRP A 229 1.59 19.49 -7.88
C TRP A 229 1.76 20.28 -6.58
N GLY A 230 2.96 20.84 -6.36
CA GLY A 230 3.21 21.69 -5.20
C GLY A 230 2.42 22.99 -5.27
N LYS A 231 2.35 23.62 -6.46
CA LYS A 231 1.52 24.81 -6.68
C LYS A 231 0.05 24.53 -6.39
N MET A 232 -0.48 23.39 -6.87
CA MET A 232 -1.85 22.96 -6.61
C MET A 232 -2.12 22.83 -5.10
N TRP A 233 -1.28 22.11 -4.36
CA TRP A 233 -1.47 21.94 -2.92
C TRP A 233 -1.38 23.26 -2.14
N LEU A 234 -0.46 24.14 -2.50
CA LEU A 234 -0.37 25.47 -1.90
C LEU A 234 -1.57 26.36 -2.27
N SER A 235 -2.16 26.18 -3.45
CA SER A 235 -3.40 26.85 -3.84
C SER A 235 -4.63 26.34 -3.10
N VAL A 236 -4.72 25.03 -2.85
CA VAL A 236 -5.74 24.43 -1.96
C VAL A 236 -5.64 25.01 -0.54
N LEU A 237 -4.42 25.24 -0.05
CA LEU A 237 -4.19 25.90 1.24
C LEU A 237 -4.49 27.41 1.23
N GLY A 238 -4.57 28.03 0.05
CA GLY A 238 -4.69 29.49 -0.09
C GLY A 238 -3.36 30.25 0.03
N ALA A 239 -2.22 29.55 0.03
CA ALA A 239 -0.88 30.12 0.12
C ALA A 239 -0.24 30.43 -1.25
N TYR A 240 -0.89 30.03 -2.35
CA TYR A 240 -0.45 30.28 -3.73
C TYR A 240 -1.66 30.57 -4.62
N GLU A 241 -1.59 31.58 -5.50
CA GLU A 241 -2.74 31.92 -6.35
C GLU A 241 -3.03 30.85 -7.41
N TRP A 242 -4.31 30.50 -7.58
CA TRP A 242 -4.74 29.54 -8.61
C TRP A 242 -4.34 29.98 -10.04
N SER A 243 -4.24 31.28 -10.29
CA SER A 243 -3.79 31.88 -11.56
C SER A 243 -2.36 31.46 -11.95
N GLY A 244 -1.52 31.10 -10.97
CA GLY A 244 -0.15 30.65 -11.20
C GLY A 244 -0.02 29.16 -11.51
N ASN A 245 -1.13 28.42 -11.57
CA ASN A 245 -1.17 27.04 -12.01
C ASN A 245 -1.50 26.97 -13.51
N ASN A 246 -0.91 25.99 -14.21
CA ASN A 246 -1.40 25.64 -15.53
C ASN A 246 -2.83 25.09 -15.41
N PRO A 247 -3.77 25.53 -16.26
CA PRO A 247 -5.15 25.08 -16.16
C PRO A 247 -5.24 23.57 -16.42
N LEU A 248 -5.88 22.85 -15.50
CA LEU A 248 -6.37 21.50 -15.73
C LEU A 248 -7.73 21.62 -16.41
N LEU A 249 -7.85 21.12 -17.63
CA LEU A 249 -9.04 21.31 -18.48
C LEU A 249 -10.02 20.13 -18.27
N PRO A 250 -11.05 20.25 -17.39
CA PRO A 250 -12.05 19.20 -17.22
C PRO A 250 -12.82 18.93 -18.52
N GLU A 251 -12.88 19.89 -19.44
CA GLU A 251 -13.52 19.78 -20.75
C GLU A 251 -12.98 18.58 -21.56
N VAL A 252 -11.72 18.17 -21.34
CA VAL A 252 -11.11 17.01 -22.00
C VAL A 252 -11.89 15.71 -21.73
N TRP A 253 -12.57 15.58 -20.59
CA TRP A 253 -13.40 14.40 -20.27
C TRP A 253 -14.64 14.26 -21.16
N LEU A 254 -15.09 15.34 -21.82
CA LEU A 254 -16.26 15.35 -22.70
C LEU A 254 -15.92 15.57 -24.17
N CYS A 255 -14.67 15.90 -24.49
CA CYS A 255 -14.24 16.06 -25.87
C CYS A 255 -14.20 14.69 -26.57
N PRO A 256 -14.91 14.51 -27.70
CA PRO A 256 -14.47 13.54 -28.70
C PRO A 256 -13.01 13.87 -29.04
N TYR A 257 -12.17 12.88 -29.35
CA TYR A 257 -10.74 13.06 -29.67
C TYR A 257 -10.43 14.10 -30.79
N SER A 258 -11.45 14.72 -31.40
CA SER A 258 -11.37 15.54 -32.60
C SER A 258 -11.87 17.00 -32.51
N LEU A 259 -12.38 17.54 -31.38
CA LEU A 259 -13.05 18.87 -31.39
C LEU A 259 -12.83 19.81 -30.18
N PRO A 260 -12.96 21.16 -30.36
CA PRO A 260 -12.54 22.17 -29.39
C PRO A 260 -13.64 22.72 -28.43
N PHE A 261 -13.14 23.46 -27.43
CA PHE A 261 -13.73 23.81 -26.13
C PHE A 261 -14.87 24.86 -26.14
N HIS A 262 -15.92 24.64 -25.33
CA HIS A 262 -17.08 25.53 -25.11
C HIS A 262 -17.42 25.62 -23.59
N PRO A 263 -17.80 26.79 -23.02
CA PRO A 263 -18.00 26.95 -21.56
C PRO A 263 -19.06 26.02 -20.92
N GLU A 264 -20.15 25.69 -21.62
CA GLU A 264 -21.13 24.70 -21.13
C GLU A 264 -20.53 23.30 -20.99
N LEU A 265 -19.47 22.98 -21.75
CA LEU A 265 -18.71 21.74 -21.55
C LEU A 265 -18.07 21.73 -20.18
N ARG A 266 -17.63 22.88 -19.64
CA ARG A 266 -17.00 22.91 -18.31
C ARG A 266 -17.95 22.43 -17.22
N LYS A 267 -19.17 22.96 -17.18
CA LYS A 267 -20.16 22.59 -16.16
C LYS A 267 -20.57 21.12 -16.29
N SER A 268 -20.81 20.68 -17.53
CA SER A 268 -21.11 19.28 -17.81
C SER A 268 -19.95 18.36 -17.43
N SER A 269 -18.72 18.76 -17.75
CA SER A 269 -17.51 17.99 -17.45
C SER A 269 -17.27 17.87 -15.95
N LEU A 270 -17.43 18.96 -15.20
CA LEU A 270 -17.29 18.92 -13.74
C LEU A 270 -18.31 17.97 -13.11
N LYS A 271 -19.54 17.94 -13.62
CA LYS A 271 -20.56 16.97 -13.19
C LYS A 271 -20.14 15.53 -13.52
N THR A 272 -19.63 15.28 -14.72
CA THR A 272 -19.13 13.96 -15.12
C THR A 272 -17.94 13.52 -14.29
N VAL A 273 -16.99 14.42 -14.00
CA VAL A 273 -15.83 14.14 -13.13
C VAL A 273 -16.31 13.77 -11.72
N MET A 274 -17.26 14.52 -11.14
CA MET A 274 -17.82 14.17 -9.83
C MET A 274 -18.56 12.82 -9.84
N GLN A 275 -19.25 12.47 -10.93
CA GLN A 275 -19.85 11.15 -11.08
C GLN A 275 -18.79 10.03 -11.08
N HIS A 276 -17.65 10.24 -11.74
CA HIS A 276 -16.53 9.28 -11.70
C HIS A 276 -15.89 9.19 -10.31
N ILE A 277 -15.75 10.32 -9.60
CA ILE A 277 -15.25 10.35 -8.22
C ILE A 277 -16.16 9.53 -7.31
N HIS A 278 -17.47 9.81 -7.30
CA HIS A 278 -18.42 9.05 -6.48
C HIS A 278 -18.46 7.57 -6.85
N TYR A 279 -18.35 7.23 -8.13
CA TYR A 279 -18.29 5.84 -8.58
C TYR A 279 -17.04 5.11 -8.05
N GLU A 280 -15.87 5.75 -8.11
CA GLU A 280 -14.63 5.22 -7.51
C GLU A 280 -14.75 5.08 -5.99
N ASP A 281 -15.34 6.07 -5.32
CA ASP A 281 -15.49 6.08 -3.88
C ASP A 281 -16.45 4.97 -3.40
N GLU A 282 -17.56 4.75 -4.11
CA GLU A 282 -18.50 3.67 -3.82
C GLU A 282 -17.87 2.29 -4.07
N ASN A 283 -17.19 2.10 -5.21
CA ASN A 283 -16.53 0.83 -5.56
C ASN A 283 -15.44 0.45 -4.55
N THR A 284 -14.65 1.42 -4.09
CA THR A 284 -13.52 1.16 -3.20
C THR A 284 -13.85 1.37 -1.72
N ARG A 285 -15.13 1.57 -1.38
CA ARG A 285 -15.60 1.97 -0.04
C ARG A 285 -14.73 3.07 0.57
N TYR A 286 -14.46 4.10 -0.24
CA TYR A 286 -13.77 5.35 0.12
C TYR A 286 -12.26 5.20 0.44
N LEU A 287 -11.67 4.04 0.10
CA LEU A 287 -10.21 3.80 0.14
C LEU A 287 -9.49 4.35 -1.09
N CYS A 288 -10.16 4.30 -2.25
CA CYS A 288 -9.63 4.61 -3.57
C CYS A 288 -8.42 3.73 -3.96
N ILE A 289 -7.88 3.95 -5.16
CA ILE A 289 -6.68 3.24 -5.65
C ILE A 289 -5.38 3.58 -4.89
N GLY A 290 -5.28 4.81 -4.37
CA GLY A 290 -4.01 5.41 -3.97
C GLY A 290 -4.18 6.49 -2.91
N PRO A 291 -3.19 6.74 -2.03
CA PRO A 291 -3.32 7.77 -0.99
C PRO A 291 -3.48 9.18 -1.59
N VAL A 292 -2.86 9.45 -2.74
CA VAL A 292 -3.05 10.72 -3.46
C VAL A 292 -4.49 10.87 -3.94
N ASN A 293 -4.99 9.89 -4.70
CA ASN A 293 -6.35 9.93 -5.24
C ASN A 293 -7.38 9.98 -4.11
N LYS A 294 -7.18 9.18 -3.06
CA LYS A 294 -8.00 9.18 -1.85
C LYS A 294 -8.20 10.57 -1.29
N VAL A 295 -7.10 11.32 -1.08
CA VAL A 295 -7.16 12.64 -0.45
C VAL A 295 -7.78 13.67 -1.39
N LEU A 296 -7.52 13.56 -2.70
CA LEU A 296 -8.13 14.45 -3.70
C LEU A 296 -9.64 14.21 -3.85
N ASN A 297 -10.08 12.95 -3.95
CA ASN A 297 -11.51 12.60 -3.98
C ASN A 297 -12.22 13.13 -2.71
N MET A 298 -11.63 12.89 -1.53
CA MET A 298 -12.16 13.42 -0.27
C MET A 298 -12.30 14.95 -0.29
N LEU A 299 -11.31 15.67 -0.81
CA LEU A 299 -11.37 17.12 -0.96
C LEU A 299 -12.46 17.54 -1.94
N CYS A 300 -12.64 16.82 -3.05
CA CYS A 300 -13.72 17.05 -4.02
C CYS A 300 -15.11 16.83 -3.40
N CYS A 301 -15.32 15.74 -2.65
CA CYS A 301 -16.57 15.50 -1.93
C CYS A 301 -16.86 16.59 -0.89
N TRP A 302 -15.85 17.07 -0.18
CA TRP A 302 -16.00 18.21 0.73
C TRP A 302 -16.35 19.50 -0.01
N ALA A 303 -15.70 19.77 -1.15
CA ALA A 303 -15.97 20.96 -1.94
C ALA A 303 -17.37 20.94 -2.60
N GLU A 304 -17.89 19.75 -2.92
CA GLU A 304 -19.27 19.57 -3.40
C GLU A 304 -20.29 19.78 -2.28
N ASP A 305 -20.12 19.10 -1.15
CA ASP A 305 -20.95 19.25 0.06
C ASP A 305 -20.16 18.87 1.33
N PRO A 306 -19.76 19.86 2.16
CA PRO A 306 -18.99 19.64 3.40
C PRO A 306 -19.65 18.75 4.46
N ILE A 307 -20.98 18.56 4.40
CA ILE A 307 -21.72 17.73 5.37
C ILE A 307 -22.22 16.41 4.78
N SER A 308 -21.82 16.10 3.54
CA SER A 308 -22.18 14.88 2.82
C SER A 308 -21.76 13.61 3.56
N GLU A 309 -22.50 12.53 3.32
CA GLU A 309 -22.12 11.21 3.86
C GLU A 309 -20.82 10.71 3.21
N ALA A 310 -20.60 11.00 1.93
CA ALA A 310 -19.37 10.67 1.21
C ALA A 310 -18.12 11.24 1.91
N PHE A 311 -18.16 12.53 2.28
CA PHE A 311 -17.05 13.15 3.01
C PHE A 311 -16.81 12.48 4.37
N LYS A 312 -17.88 12.18 5.14
CA LYS A 312 -17.76 11.48 6.43
C LYS A 312 -17.15 10.09 6.27
N LEU A 313 -17.55 9.33 5.25
CA LEU A 313 -17.01 8.00 4.97
C LEU A 313 -15.53 8.05 4.60
N HIS A 314 -15.11 9.07 3.83
CA HIS A 314 -13.68 9.29 3.57
C HIS A 314 -12.86 9.60 4.82
N LEU A 315 -13.41 10.38 5.76
CA LEU A 315 -12.73 10.68 7.03
C LEU A 315 -12.51 9.41 7.85
N LEU A 316 -13.49 8.50 7.87
CA LEU A 316 -13.40 7.21 8.57
C LEU A 316 -12.34 6.26 7.97
N ARG A 317 -11.90 6.51 6.73
CA ARG A 317 -10.85 5.75 6.02
C ARG A 317 -9.45 6.40 6.07
N ILE A 318 -9.27 7.55 6.72
CA ILE A 318 -7.93 8.13 6.92
C ILE A 318 -6.98 7.17 7.66
N PRO A 319 -7.40 6.52 8.77
CA PRO A 319 -6.51 5.65 9.54
C PRO A 319 -5.94 4.49 8.72
N ASP A 320 -6.67 4.03 7.70
CA ASP A 320 -6.26 2.96 6.78
C ASP A 320 -5.01 3.35 5.94
N CYS A 321 -4.70 4.65 5.85
CA CYS A 321 -3.55 5.19 5.10
C CYS A 321 -2.37 5.58 6.01
N LEU A 322 -2.46 5.33 7.32
CA LEU A 322 -1.43 5.72 8.28
C LEU A 322 -0.65 4.50 8.76
N TRP A 323 0.67 4.66 8.87
CA TRP A 323 1.57 3.64 9.40
C TRP A 323 2.52 4.26 10.42
N ILE A 324 2.86 3.50 11.46
CA ILE A 324 3.83 3.93 12.47
C ILE A 324 4.97 2.93 12.60
N ALA A 325 6.18 3.47 12.62
CA ALA A 325 7.40 2.73 12.91
C ALA A 325 8.32 3.55 13.83
N GLU A 326 9.55 3.09 14.06
CA GLU A 326 10.51 3.75 14.95
C GLU A 326 10.96 5.14 14.47
N ASP A 327 10.79 5.42 13.18
CA ASP A 327 11.06 6.72 12.57
C ASP A 327 9.89 7.70 12.67
N GLY A 328 8.70 7.25 13.06
CA GLY A 328 7.50 8.07 13.24
C GLY A 328 6.31 7.57 12.44
N MET A 329 5.33 8.45 12.24
CA MET A 329 4.11 8.13 11.50
C MET A 329 4.13 8.73 10.09
N ASN A 330 3.93 7.88 9.09
CA ASN A 330 3.87 8.25 7.69
C ASN A 330 2.47 8.03 7.09
N ALA A 331 2.30 8.50 5.86
CA ALA A 331 1.11 8.23 5.06
C ALA A 331 1.49 7.37 3.84
N GLY A 332 0.81 6.24 3.69
CA GLY A 332 0.99 5.28 2.59
C GLY A 332 -0.14 4.25 2.59
N LEU A 333 -0.55 3.77 1.42
CA LEU A 333 -1.43 2.61 1.38
C LEU A 333 -0.62 1.40 1.82
N GLN A 334 -1.11 0.68 2.82
CA GLN A 334 -0.49 -0.56 3.25
C GLN A 334 -0.49 -1.57 2.08
N TRP A 335 0.66 -1.80 1.46
CA TRP A 335 0.81 -2.89 0.51
C TRP A 335 0.82 -4.20 1.28
N LYS A 336 -0.29 -4.93 1.20
CA LYS A 336 -0.45 -6.20 1.91
C LYS A 336 0.05 -7.32 1.01
N SER A 337 1.36 -7.53 1.01
CA SER A 337 1.97 -8.61 0.24
C SER A 337 1.59 -9.98 0.84
N SER A 338 1.19 -10.92 -0.02
CA SER A 338 1.33 -12.36 0.24
C SER A 338 2.67 -12.91 -0.29
N VAL A 339 3.45 -12.07 -0.99
CA VAL A 339 4.49 -12.50 -1.93
C VAL A 339 5.70 -13.11 -1.22
N GLY A 340 6.01 -12.68 0.00
CA GLY A 340 7.15 -13.22 0.77
C GLY A 340 6.98 -14.69 1.14
N TYR A 341 5.75 -15.20 1.22
CA TYR A 341 5.47 -16.51 1.80
C TYR A 341 5.50 -17.65 0.78
N PHE A 342 5.23 -17.37 -0.50
CA PHE A 342 5.23 -18.39 -1.55
C PHE A 342 6.59 -18.98 -1.88
N PHE A 343 7.63 -18.17 -1.77
CA PHE A 343 8.97 -18.63 -2.15
C PHE A 343 9.62 -19.51 -1.07
N CYS A 344 9.32 -19.26 0.20
CA CYS A 344 9.87 -20.06 1.29
C CYS A 344 9.15 -21.40 1.44
N HIS A 345 7.82 -21.42 1.29
CA HIS A 345 7.07 -22.58 1.79
C HIS A 345 6.93 -23.73 0.79
N SER A 346 6.92 -23.47 -0.52
CA SER A 346 6.85 -24.53 -1.53
C SER A 346 8.21 -25.15 -1.88
N SER A 347 9.27 -24.73 -1.19
CA SER A 347 10.67 -25.07 -1.50
C SER A 347 11.36 -25.85 -0.38
N THR A 348 10.65 -26.19 0.70
CA THR A 348 11.23 -26.88 1.86
C THR A 348 10.27 -27.94 2.37
N ASP A 349 10.80 -29.13 2.69
CA ASP A 349 10.09 -30.24 3.33
C ASP A 349 9.66 -29.93 4.80
N LEU A 350 9.22 -28.70 5.09
CA LEU A 350 8.90 -28.16 6.43
C LEU A 350 7.41 -27.88 6.62
N VAL A 351 6.55 -28.47 5.77
CA VAL A 351 5.10 -28.30 5.80
C VAL A 351 4.49 -28.72 7.14
N GLU A 352 5.08 -29.74 7.80
CA GLU A 352 4.63 -30.20 9.12
C GLU A 352 4.83 -29.14 10.21
N GLU A 353 5.92 -28.36 10.14
CA GLU A 353 6.30 -27.40 11.19
C GLU A 353 5.50 -26.09 11.09
N TYR A 354 5.16 -25.63 9.87
CA TYR A 354 4.50 -24.34 9.66
C TYR A 354 3.09 -24.45 9.03
N GLY A 355 2.48 -25.63 9.06
CA GLY A 355 1.12 -25.89 8.56
C GLY A 355 0.05 -24.88 9.02
N PRO A 356 -0.01 -24.45 10.30
CA PRO A 356 -0.99 -23.45 10.74
C PRO A 356 -0.80 -22.05 10.10
N ILE A 357 0.45 -21.66 9.83
CA ILE A 357 0.78 -20.36 9.22
C ILE A 357 0.42 -20.39 7.73
N LEU A 358 0.71 -21.51 7.06
CA LEU A 358 0.18 -21.81 5.73
C LEU A 358 -1.34 -21.75 5.70
N ARG A 359 -1.99 -22.32 6.73
CA ARG A 359 -3.39 -22.18 7.12
C ARG A 359 -3.96 -20.82 6.75
N LYS A 360 -3.47 -19.85 7.51
CA LYS A 360 -3.95 -18.47 7.46
C LYS A 360 -3.56 -17.79 6.16
N ALA A 361 -2.35 -18.02 5.66
CA ALA A 361 -1.89 -17.46 4.39
C ALA A 361 -2.77 -17.93 3.22
N HIS A 362 -3.11 -19.23 3.18
CA HIS A 362 -4.00 -19.80 2.18
C HIS A 362 -5.35 -19.09 2.20
N GLN A 363 -5.94 -18.93 3.39
CA GLN A 363 -7.21 -18.23 3.54
C GLN A 363 -7.14 -16.79 3.04
N TYR A 364 -6.09 -16.04 3.42
CA TYR A 364 -5.85 -14.68 2.92
C TYR A 364 -5.78 -14.60 1.38
N ILE A 365 -5.02 -15.49 0.73
CA ILE A 365 -4.89 -15.47 -0.74
C ILE A 365 -6.23 -15.70 -1.43
N LYS A 366 -7.02 -16.64 -0.91
CA LYS A 366 -8.35 -16.96 -1.41
C LYS A 366 -9.26 -15.73 -1.36
N ASP A 367 -9.29 -15.07 -0.20
CA ASP A 367 -10.21 -13.97 0.06
C ASP A 367 -9.79 -12.69 -0.70
N PHE A 368 -8.49 -12.43 -0.87
CA PHE A 368 -7.99 -11.12 -1.32
C PHE A 368 -7.37 -11.10 -2.72
N GLN A 369 -6.61 -12.11 -3.12
CA GLN A 369 -5.81 -12.02 -4.36
C GLN A 369 -6.44 -12.75 -5.56
N VAL A 370 -7.35 -13.69 -5.30
CA VAL A 370 -7.98 -14.52 -6.34
C VAL A 370 -9.46 -14.21 -6.52
N ILE A 371 -10.25 -14.19 -5.44
CA ILE A 371 -11.71 -13.94 -5.51
C ILE A 371 -12.03 -12.43 -5.46
N SER A 372 -11.08 -11.60 -5.01
CA SER A 372 -11.24 -10.15 -4.80
C SER A 372 -12.47 -9.79 -3.95
N THR A 373 -12.52 -10.29 -2.72
CA THR A 373 -13.46 -9.83 -1.69
C THR A 373 -12.87 -8.70 -0.83
N ALA A 374 -11.79 -8.07 -1.30
CA ALA A 374 -11.16 -6.96 -0.60
C ALA A 374 -12.03 -5.70 -0.67
N ASP A 375 -12.05 -4.89 0.40
CA ASP A 375 -12.63 -3.54 0.34
C ASP A 375 -11.91 -2.66 -0.72
N HIS A 376 -10.66 -2.99 -1.08
CA HIS A 376 -9.91 -2.37 -2.16
C HIS A 376 -10.04 -3.23 -3.43
N GLU A 377 -11.00 -2.87 -4.29
CA GLU A 377 -11.45 -3.66 -5.45
C GLU A 377 -10.62 -3.45 -6.74
N TRP A 378 -9.36 -3.00 -6.64
CA TRP A 378 -8.49 -2.80 -7.81
C TRP A 378 -7.65 -4.06 -8.11
N PRO A 379 -8.06 -4.93 -9.05
CA PRO A 379 -7.23 -6.06 -9.45
C PRO A 379 -6.00 -5.57 -10.22
N ILE A 380 -4.84 -6.12 -9.89
CA ILE A 380 -3.57 -5.87 -10.58
C ILE A 380 -3.06 -7.19 -11.13
N SER A 381 -2.69 -7.21 -12.41
CA SER A 381 -2.36 -8.44 -13.15
C SER A 381 -1.27 -9.29 -12.51
N ASP A 382 -0.23 -8.67 -11.94
CA ASP A 382 0.86 -9.37 -11.25
C ASP A 382 0.41 -9.92 -9.89
N CYS A 383 -0.31 -9.14 -9.08
CA CYS A 383 -0.90 -9.58 -7.82
C CYS A 383 -1.85 -10.78 -8.01
N THR A 384 -2.71 -10.74 -9.04
CA THR A 384 -3.60 -11.85 -9.38
C THR A 384 -2.80 -13.07 -9.86
N ALA A 385 -1.76 -12.87 -10.67
CA ALA A 385 -0.91 -13.98 -11.14
C ALA A 385 -0.11 -14.63 -10.00
N GLU A 386 0.43 -13.82 -9.08
CA GLU A 386 1.11 -14.29 -7.87
C GLU A 386 0.15 -15.05 -6.97
N GLY A 387 -1.04 -14.51 -6.68
CA GLY A 387 -2.11 -15.15 -5.91
C GLY A 387 -2.64 -16.44 -6.55
N LEU A 388 -2.68 -16.51 -7.88
CA LEU A 388 -3.04 -17.71 -8.62
C LEU A 388 -1.98 -18.81 -8.49
N LYS A 389 -0.72 -18.49 -8.81
CA LYS A 389 0.41 -19.42 -8.67
C LYS A 389 0.50 -19.94 -7.24
N ALA A 390 0.21 -19.04 -6.31
CA ALA A 390 0.14 -19.28 -4.90
C ALA A 390 -0.88 -20.37 -4.51
N ALA A 391 -2.14 -20.13 -4.83
CA ALA A 391 -3.22 -21.06 -4.54
C ALA A 391 -3.00 -22.44 -5.21
N LEU A 392 -2.40 -22.47 -6.41
CA LEU A 392 -2.06 -23.73 -7.11
C LEU A 392 -0.96 -24.54 -6.44
N LEU A 393 -0.03 -23.90 -5.73
CA LEU A 393 1.01 -24.59 -4.97
C LEU A 393 0.44 -25.17 -3.68
N LEU A 394 -0.38 -24.38 -2.97
CA LEU A 394 -1.02 -24.81 -1.74
C LEU A 394 -2.04 -25.94 -1.98
N SER A 395 -2.74 -25.96 -3.11
CA SER A 395 -3.69 -27.03 -3.44
C SER A 395 -3.05 -28.41 -3.62
N LYS A 396 -1.72 -28.49 -3.74
CA LYS A 396 -0.97 -29.76 -3.79
C LYS A 396 -0.62 -30.32 -2.41
N ILE A 397 -0.81 -29.53 -1.35
CA ILE A 397 -0.56 -29.94 0.03
C ILE A 397 -1.86 -30.51 0.62
N PRO A 398 -1.83 -31.54 1.49
CA PRO A 398 -3.03 -32.07 2.11
C PRO A 398 -3.90 -31.00 2.79
N ALA A 399 -5.21 -31.08 2.57
CA ALA A 399 -6.17 -30.11 3.10
C ALA A 399 -6.22 -30.11 4.64
N GLU A 400 -5.88 -31.24 5.26
CA GLU A 400 -5.73 -31.36 6.72
C GLU A 400 -4.62 -30.45 7.27
N THR A 401 -3.66 -30.06 6.43
CA THR A 401 -2.57 -29.13 6.78
C THR A 401 -2.94 -27.70 6.41
N VAL A 402 -3.30 -27.46 5.15
CA VAL A 402 -3.44 -26.10 4.58
C VAL A 402 -4.87 -25.62 4.34
N GLY A 403 -5.86 -26.40 4.79
CA GLY A 403 -7.26 -26.14 4.50
C GLY A 403 -7.64 -26.43 3.05
N ASP A 404 -8.93 -26.30 2.76
CA ASP A 404 -9.47 -26.65 1.45
C ASP A 404 -8.93 -25.74 0.34
N SER A 405 -8.68 -26.35 -0.82
CA SER A 405 -8.37 -25.66 -2.07
C SER A 405 -9.54 -24.79 -2.52
N LEU A 406 -9.24 -23.77 -3.32
CA LEU A 406 -10.25 -23.02 -4.06
C LEU A 406 -11.08 -23.92 -4.97
N ASP A 407 -12.35 -23.53 -5.14
CA ASP A 407 -13.19 -24.05 -6.22
C ASP A 407 -12.52 -23.76 -7.57
N ILE A 408 -12.57 -24.75 -8.47
CA ILE A 408 -11.92 -24.67 -9.79
C ILE A 408 -12.36 -23.43 -10.58
N LYS A 409 -13.61 -22.97 -10.41
CA LYS A 409 -14.13 -21.76 -11.05
C LYS A 409 -13.29 -20.52 -10.72
N HIS A 410 -12.86 -20.36 -9.47
CA HIS A 410 -12.05 -19.19 -9.08
C HIS A 410 -10.64 -19.23 -9.68
N PHE A 411 -10.09 -20.42 -9.93
CA PHE A 411 -8.86 -20.54 -10.72
C PHE A 411 -9.07 -20.07 -12.17
N TYR A 412 -10.19 -20.43 -12.80
CA TYR A 412 -10.53 -19.93 -14.14
C TYR A 412 -10.73 -18.41 -14.15
N ASP A 413 -11.41 -17.85 -13.15
CA ASP A 413 -11.64 -16.41 -13.05
C ASP A 413 -10.31 -15.64 -12.93
N ALA A 414 -9.36 -16.10 -12.11
CA ALA A 414 -8.03 -15.50 -12.03
C ALA A 414 -7.20 -15.63 -13.31
N VAL A 415 -7.28 -16.78 -14.00
CA VAL A 415 -6.67 -16.95 -15.33
C VAL A 415 -7.28 -15.96 -16.33
N ASN A 416 -8.59 -15.79 -16.32
CA ASN A 416 -9.28 -14.86 -17.21
C ASN A 416 -8.87 -13.41 -16.95
N VAL A 417 -8.77 -12.97 -15.68
CA VAL A 417 -8.27 -11.63 -15.32
C VAL A 417 -6.83 -11.44 -15.82
N THR A 418 -5.97 -12.44 -15.60
CA THR A 418 -4.56 -12.41 -16.05
C THR A 418 -4.44 -12.29 -17.57
N LEU A 419 -5.27 -13.03 -18.32
CA LEU A 419 -5.30 -12.96 -19.78
C LEU A 419 -5.97 -11.68 -20.31
N TYR A 420 -6.88 -11.08 -19.54
CA TYR A 420 -7.59 -9.86 -19.91
C TYR A 420 -6.70 -8.61 -19.74
N LEU A 421 -5.89 -8.56 -18.68
CA LEU A 421 -5.07 -7.40 -18.30
C LEU A 421 -3.65 -7.44 -18.91
N GLN A 422 -3.50 -7.81 -20.18
CA GLN A 422 -2.18 -7.80 -20.84
C GLN A 422 -1.59 -6.39 -20.88
N VAL A 423 -0.46 -6.19 -20.21
CA VAL A 423 0.21 -4.88 -20.11
C VAL A 423 1.30 -4.75 -21.17
N TYR A 424 1.15 -3.73 -22.02
CA TYR A 424 2.14 -3.33 -23.03
C TYR A 424 2.79 -1.99 -22.64
N THR A 425 4.04 -1.80 -23.03
CA THR A 425 4.80 -0.56 -22.82
C THR A 425 4.56 0.41 -23.97
N ASN A 426 4.61 1.70 -23.70
CA ASN A 426 4.54 2.76 -24.73
C ASN A 426 5.87 2.94 -25.50
N LEU A 427 6.71 1.91 -25.57
CA LEU A 427 7.93 1.92 -26.37
C LEU A 427 7.58 1.60 -27.83
N MET A 428 8.48 1.95 -28.77
CA MET A 428 8.34 1.55 -30.17
C MET A 428 7.97 0.05 -30.27
N ASP A 429 6.97 -0.24 -31.08
CA ASP A 429 6.33 -1.55 -31.28
C ASP A 429 5.42 -2.06 -30.14
N ASN A 430 5.00 -1.20 -29.20
CA ASN A 430 4.11 -1.57 -28.08
C ASN A 430 4.60 -2.83 -27.34
N ARG A 431 5.89 -2.91 -27.03
CA ARG A 431 6.49 -4.13 -26.46
C ARG A 431 5.85 -4.51 -25.13
N PRO A 432 5.68 -5.81 -24.83
CA PRO A 432 5.13 -6.27 -23.55
C PRO A 432 5.94 -5.75 -22.34
N HIS A 433 5.27 -5.35 -21.26
CA HIS A 433 5.93 -4.98 -20.01
C HIS A 433 6.54 -6.22 -19.33
N ILE A 434 7.87 -6.29 -19.25
CA ILE A 434 8.58 -7.53 -18.91
C ILE A 434 8.17 -8.14 -17.55
N VAL A 435 8.00 -7.34 -16.51
CA VAL A 435 7.67 -7.84 -15.15
C VAL A 435 6.25 -8.42 -15.08
N HIS A 436 5.23 -7.63 -15.45
CA HIS A 436 3.84 -8.09 -15.54
C HIS A 436 3.70 -9.36 -16.40
N ASN A 437 4.33 -9.37 -17.58
CA ASN A 437 4.24 -10.53 -18.47
C ASN A 437 4.99 -11.75 -17.93
N ALA A 438 6.13 -11.58 -17.25
CA ALA A 438 6.83 -12.69 -16.62
C ALA A 438 5.98 -13.34 -15.52
N TRP A 439 5.35 -12.56 -14.64
CA TRP A 439 4.47 -13.09 -13.60
C TRP A 439 3.22 -13.77 -14.16
N ALA A 440 2.54 -13.12 -15.12
CA ALA A 440 1.41 -13.71 -15.82
C ALA A 440 1.80 -15.04 -16.48
N MET A 441 2.95 -15.09 -17.14
CA MET A 441 3.42 -16.31 -17.80
C MET A 441 3.77 -17.43 -16.83
N LEU A 442 4.46 -17.12 -15.73
CA LEU A 442 4.76 -18.10 -14.68
C LEU A 442 3.49 -18.68 -14.06
N ALA A 443 2.46 -17.87 -13.85
CA ALA A 443 1.17 -18.33 -13.35
C ALA A 443 0.45 -19.22 -14.37
N LEU A 444 0.42 -18.82 -15.64
CA LEU A 444 -0.22 -19.59 -16.72
C LEU A 444 0.48 -20.94 -16.98
N ILE A 445 1.82 -20.98 -16.94
CA ILE A 445 2.59 -22.23 -17.00
C ILE A 445 2.24 -23.11 -15.80
N GLY A 446 2.22 -22.54 -14.58
CA GLY A 446 1.84 -23.26 -13.36
C GLY A 446 0.42 -23.83 -13.41
N ALA A 447 -0.51 -23.12 -14.07
CA ALA A 447 -1.90 -23.53 -14.30
C ALA A 447 -2.08 -24.49 -15.49
N GLY A 448 -0.99 -24.94 -16.13
CA GLY A 448 -1.04 -25.83 -17.28
C GLY A 448 -1.61 -25.20 -18.56
N GLN A 449 -1.77 -23.87 -18.60
CA GLN A 449 -2.31 -23.15 -19.77
C GLN A 449 -1.28 -23.03 -20.91
N VAL A 450 0.01 -23.21 -20.60
CA VAL A 450 1.11 -23.03 -21.56
C VAL A 450 2.15 -24.12 -21.34
N SER A 451 2.49 -24.86 -22.41
CA SER A 451 3.55 -25.88 -22.35
C SER A 451 4.93 -25.23 -22.26
N SER A 452 5.81 -25.77 -21.42
CA SER A 452 7.18 -25.27 -21.16
C SER A 452 8.16 -25.44 -22.34
N THR A 453 7.67 -25.74 -23.55
CA THR A 453 8.54 -25.94 -24.71
C THR A 453 9.04 -24.61 -25.27
N ARG A 454 10.30 -24.63 -25.72
CA ARG A 454 11.13 -23.52 -26.24
C ARG A 454 10.42 -22.63 -27.29
N THR A 455 9.33 -23.11 -27.87
CA THR A 455 8.51 -22.48 -28.92
C THR A 455 7.75 -21.23 -28.46
N VAL A 456 7.48 -21.07 -27.15
CA VAL A 456 6.76 -19.87 -26.64
C VAL A 456 7.62 -18.62 -26.69
N TRP A 457 8.94 -18.75 -26.50
CA TRP A 457 9.87 -17.62 -26.62
C TRP A 457 10.00 -17.09 -28.05
N SER A 458 9.68 -17.91 -29.06
CA SER A 458 9.60 -17.48 -30.47
C SER A 458 8.26 -16.85 -30.85
N ALA A 459 7.21 -16.97 -30.03
CA ALA A 459 5.89 -16.40 -30.29
C ALA A 459 5.78 -14.90 -29.97
N ILE A 460 6.89 -14.24 -29.62
CA ILE A 460 7.04 -12.77 -29.53
C ILE A 460 7.25 -12.16 -30.96
N GLN A 461 6.70 -12.81 -31.98
CA GLN A 461 6.60 -12.29 -33.34
C GLN A 461 5.13 -12.42 -33.77
N PRO A 462 4.54 -11.40 -34.41
CA PRO A 462 3.12 -11.36 -34.67
C PRO A 462 2.82 -12.24 -35.87
N THR A 463 2.26 -13.45 -35.69
CA THR A 463 1.22 -14.03 -36.56
C THR A 463 0.83 -15.47 -36.18
N GLU A 464 -0.49 -15.69 -36.26
CA GLU A 464 -1.21 -16.93 -36.63
C GLU A 464 -1.40 -18.08 -35.62
N THR A 465 -2.69 -18.22 -35.25
CA THR A 465 -3.45 -19.39 -34.79
C THR A 465 -2.94 -20.75 -35.28
N ILE A 466 -2.88 -21.76 -34.40
CA ILE A 466 -3.17 -23.20 -34.68
C ILE A 466 -3.53 -23.95 -33.37
N PHE A 467 -4.65 -24.69 -33.37
CA PHE A 467 -4.96 -25.88 -32.54
C PHE A 467 -5.06 -27.09 -33.49
N PRO A 468 -4.71 -28.35 -33.10
CA PRO A 468 -5.66 -29.23 -32.40
C PRO A 468 -5.12 -30.31 -31.39
N PHE A 469 -5.99 -30.63 -30.41
CA PHE A 469 -6.23 -31.79 -29.47
C PHE A 469 -5.37 -33.08 -29.50
N GLY A 470 -5.12 -33.90 -28.45
CA GLY A 470 -5.54 -34.14 -27.03
C GLY A 470 -4.77 -35.41 -26.50
N PRO A 471 -5.09 -36.15 -25.38
CA PRO A 471 -6.01 -35.91 -24.25
C PRO A 471 -5.34 -36.06 -22.84
N SER A 472 -5.62 -35.14 -21.94
CA SER A 472 -5.71 -35.35 -20.48
C SER A 472 -6.46 -34.15 -19.92
N GLU A 473 -7.20 -34.31 -18.83
CA GLU A 473 -8.08 -33.29 -18.23
C GLU A 473 -7.34 -31.95 -18.00
N ASN A 474 -7.38 -31.09 -19.01
CA ASN A 474 -6.75 -29.79 -19.01
C ASN A 474 -7.82 -28.74 -18.78
N ILE A 475 -7.50 -27.79 -17.90
CA ILE A 475 -8.21 -26.51 -17.75
C ILE A 475 -8.08 -25.81 -19.12
N VAL A 476 -9.16 -25.74 -19.90
CA VAL A 476 -9.16 -25.08 -21.23
C VAL A 476 -10.16 -23.92 -21.20
N ALA A 477 -9.67 -22.71 -21.42
CA ALA A 477 -10.50 -21.52 -21.59
C ALA A 477 -11.38 -21.63 -22.85
N ARG A 478 -12.63 -21.14 -22.76
CA ARG A 478 -13.53 -21.02 -23.93
C ARG A 478 -13.12 -19.83 -24.79
N ASP A 479 -12.99 -20.08 -26.09
CA ASP A 479 -12.54 -19.17 -27.14
C ASP A 479 -13.46 -17.93 -27.31
N LYS A 480 -12.84 -16.78 -27.61
CA LYS A 480 -13.46 -15.46 -27.86
C LYS A 480 -13.80 -15.30 -29.34
N ARG A 481 -14.94 -15.85 -29.78
CA ARG A 481 -15.60 -15.43 -31.05
C ARG A 481 -17.08 -15.11 -30.92
N THR A 482 -17.56 -14.82 -29.72
CA THR A 482 -18.93 -14.32 -29.54
C THR A 482 -19.00 -13.45 -28.30
N LEU A 483 -18.69 -12.16 -28.48
CA LEU A 483 -19.36 -11.01 -27.88
C LEU A 483 -18.89 -9.74 -28.61
#